data_AF-A0AAD2DS20-F1
#
_entry.id   AF-A0AAD2DS20-F1
#
_cell.length_a   1.000
_cell.length_b   1.000
_cell.length_c   1.000
_cell.angle_alpha   90.00
_cell.angle_beta   90.00
_cell.angle_gamma   90.00
#
_symmetry.space_group_name_H-M   'P 1'
#
loop_
_entity.id
_entity.type
_entity.pdbx_description
1 polymer ?
#
loop_
_entity_poly.entity_id
_entity_poly.type
_entity_poly.pdbx_seq_one_letter_code
_entity_poly.pdbx_strand_id
1 'polypeptide(L)'
;MVETTTNGGGGEHVTGDWFSVPELRLRDHHFTVPLDYSLDNRTCPKISVFAREMVSVGKEEQSLPYLLYLQGGPGFECKRPTEAGGWISKACEEYRVILMDQACCFEVLLRFKSM
;
A
#
# COMPACT_ATOMS: atom_id res chain seq x y z
N MET A 1 21.19 -4.88 -10.59
CA MET A 1 20.26 -4.38 -11.64
C MET A 1 19.25 -5.49 -11.86
N VAL A 2 18.16 -5.49 -11.10
CA VAL A 2 17.05 -6.44 -11.29
C VAL A 2 15.77 -5.63 -11.23
N GLU A 3 15.32 -5.18 -12.39
CA GLU A 3 14.00 -4.59 -12.58
C GLU A 3 13.01 -5.75 -12.76
N THR A 4 12.12 -5.95 -11.79
CA THR A 4 10.98 -6.87 -11.91
C THR A 4 9.76 -6.06 -12.35
N THR A 5 9.73 -5.68 -13.63
CA THR A 5 8.60 -4.99 -14.26
C THR A 5 7.51 -6.01 -14.61
N THR A 6 6.50 -6.15 -13.75
CA THR A 6 5.29 -6.91 -14.10
C THR A 6 4.37 -5.97 -14.88
N ASN A 7 4.15 -6.27 -16.15
CA ASN A 7 3.44 -5.45 -17.11
C ASN A 7 1.93 -5.72 -17.01
N GLY A 8 1.16 -4.74 -16.52
CA GLY A 8 -0.31 -4.76 -16.49
C GLY A 8 -0.83 -3.33 -16.62
N GLY A 9 -1.52 -3.03 -17.71
CA GLY A 9 -1.97 -1.67 -18.05
C GLY A 9 -2.89 -1.07 -16.99
N GLY A 10 -2.50 0.09 -16.45
CA GLY A 10 -3.33 0.92 -15.55
C GLY A 10 -2.56 1.37 -14.32
N GLY A 11 -1.75 2.42 -14.48
CA GLY A 11 -0.94 2.98 -13.39
C GLY A 11 0.38 2.25 -13.17
N GLU A 12 1.44 3.01 -12.88
CA GLU A 12 2.76 2.44 -12.62
C GLU A 12 2.74 1.82 -11.22
N HIS A 13 2.65 0.48 -11.16
CA HIS A 13 2.71 -0.29 -9.92
C HIS A 13 4.14 -0.75 -9.67
N VAL A 14 4.73 -0.27 -8.58
CA VAL A 14 6.05 -0.66 -8.12
C VAL A 14 5.89 -1.40 -6.81
N THR A 15 6.54 -2.55 -6.69
CA THR A 15 6.56 -3.29 -5.44
C THR A 15 8.00 -3.38 -4.92
N GLY A 16 8.19 -3.04 -3.65
CA GLY A 16 9.47 -3.14 -2.96
C GLY A 16 9.85 -4.56 -2.57
N ASP A 17 11.04 -4.68 -1.98
CA ASP A 17 11.54 -5.91 -1.39
C ASP A 17 10.79 -6.27 -0.10
N TRP A 18 10.81 -7.56 0.24
CA TRP A 18 10.31 -8.02 1.53
C TRP A 18 11.23 -7.59 2.65
N PHE A 19 10.65 -7.02 3.71
CA PHE A 19 11.36 -6.73 4.95
C PHE A 19 10.73 -7.47 6.13
N SER A 20 11.56 -7.74 7.12
CA SER A 20 11.22 -8.60 8.25
C SER A 20 11.04 -7.78 9.51
N VAL A 21 9.92 -7.99 10.20
CA VAL A 21 9.73 -7.58 11.61
C VAL A 21 9.49 -8.85 12.43
N PRO A 22 9.57 -8.79 13.77
CA PRO A 22 9.19 -9.92 14.60
C PRO A 22 7.79 -10.42 14.22
N GLU A 23 7.68 -11.71 13.89
CA GLU A 23 6.44 -12.42 13.55
C GLU A 23 5.75 -12.07 12.21
N LEU A 24 6.20 -11.02 11.50
CA LEU A 24 5.62 -10.62 10.22
C LEU A 24 6.67 -10.37 9.11
N ARG A 25 6.19 -10.56 7.89
CA ARG A 25 6.86 -10.15 6.65
C ARG A 25 6.03 -9.07 6.02
N LEU A 26 6.68 -7.99 5.61
CA LEU A 26 6.02 -6.86 5.02
C LEU A 26 6.62 -6.54 3.67
N ARG A 27 5.78 -6.00 2.79
CA ARG A 27 6.16 -5.54 1.47
C ARG A 27 5.44 -4.25 1.15
N ASP A 28 6.18 -3.32 0.58
CA ASP A 28 5.66 -2.01 0.21
C ASP A 28 5.22 -2.01 -1.25
N HIS A 29 4.05 -1.46 -1.54
CA HIS A 29 3.51 -1.26 -2.87
C HIS A 29 3.24 0.23 -3.09
N HIS A 30 3.70 0.73 -4.22
CA HIS A 30 3.44 2.08 -4.69
C HIS A 30 2.67 2.00 -5.99
N PHE A 31 1.51 2.64 -6.03
CA PHE A 31 0.69 2.75 -7.22
C PHE A 31 0.66 4.21 -7.68
N THR A 32 1.03 4.46 -8.93
CA THR A 32 0.87 5.78 -9.52
C THR A 32 -0.43 5.80 -10.32
N VAL A 33 -1.45 6.49 -9.81
CA VAL A 33 -2.79 6.52 -10.40
C VAL A 33 -3.17 7.94 -10.82
N PRO A 34 -3.99 8.12 -11.87
CA PRO A 34 -4.51 9.43 -12.24
C PRO A 34 -5.42 9.97 -11.11
N LEU A 35 -5.31 11.27 -10.83
CA LEU A 35 -6.16 11.99 -9.89
C LEU A 35 -7.60 12.06 -10.41
N ASP A 36 -7.75 12.28 -11.71
CA ASP A 36 -9.03 12.38 -12.40
C ASP A 36 -9.06 11.40 -13.59
N TYR A 37 -9.83 10.33 -13.43
CA TYR A 37 -9.98 9.29 -14.45
C TYR A 37 -10.78 9.76 -15.68
N SER A 38 -11.40 10.95 -15.64
CA SER A 38 -12.10 11.53 -16.79
C SER A 38 -11.19 12.29 -17.76
N LEU A 39 -9.98 12.64 -17.34
CA LEU A 39 -8.98 13.34 -18.16
C LEU A 39 -8.07 12.35 -18.91
N ASP A 40 -7.47 12.79 -20.01
CA ASP A 40 -6.47 11.99 -20.72
C ASP A 40 -5.27 11.70 -19.81
N ASN A 41 -4.86 10.43 -19.72
CA ASN A 41 -3.79 9.91 -18.85
C ASN A 41 -2.43 10.62 -19.07
N ARG A 42 -2.24 11.29 -20.21
CA ARG A 42 -1.04 12.10 -20.49
C ARG A 42 -1.06 13.49 -19.85
N THR A 43 -2.25 14.03 -19.63
CA THR A 43 -2.47 15.38 -19.09
C THR A 43 -2.99 15.38 -17.66
N CYS A 44 -3.53 14.24 -17.21
CA CYS A 44 -4.06 14.10 -15.88
C CYS A 44 -2.94 14.19 -14.83
N PRO A 45 -3.10 15.03 -13.79
CA PRO A 45 -2.27 14.96 -12.60
C PRO A 45 -2.29 13.55 -12.01
N LYS A 46 -1.15 13.04 -11.57
CA LYS A 46 -1.04 11.71 -10.96
C LYS A 46 -0.77 11.82 -9.47
N ILE A 47 -1.29 10.87 -8.72
CA ILE A 47 -1.05 10.72 -7.29
C ILE A 47 -0.35 9.38 -7.05
N SER A 48 0.50 9.33 -6.01
CA SER A 48 1.09 8.09 -5.54
C SER A 48 0.30 7.58 -4.35
N VAL A 49 -0.19 6.35 -4.46
CA VAL A 49 -0.87 5.62 -3.40
C VAL A 49 0.09 4.59 -2.84
N PHE A 50 0.28 4.62 -1.53
CA PHE A 50 1.09 3.65 -0.80
C PHE A 50 0.19 2.60 -0.16
N ALA A 51 0.54 1.33 -0.34
CA ALA A 51 -0.06 0.22 0.38
C ALA A 51 1.04 -0.71 0.92
N ARG A 52 0.79 -1.31 2.07
CA ARG A 52 1.70 -2.25 2.71
C ARG A 52 1.02 -3.60 2.84
N GLU A 53 1.59 -4.59 2.18
CA GLU A 53 1.24 -6.00 2.35
C GLU A 53 1.94 -6.55 3.59
N MET A 54 1.20 -7.32 4.39
CA MET A 54 1.70 -7.99 5.57
C MET A 54 1.20 -9.43 5.62
N VAL A 55 2.10 -10.34 5.95
CA VAL A 55 1.85 -11.76 6.12
C VAL A 55 2.64 -12.30 7.31
N SER A 56 2.18 -13.41 7.89
CA SER A 56 2.98 -14.13 8.88
C SER A 56 4.25 -14.71 8.25
N VAL A 57 5.35 -14.78 9.02
CA VAL A 57 6.63 -15.32 8.55
C VAL A 57 6.46 -16.74 8.01
N GLY A 58 7.01 -17.04 6.83
CA GLY A 58 6.91 -18.35 6.19
C GLY A 58 5.61 -18.57 5.40
N LYS A 59 4.74 -17.55 5.32
CA LYS A 59 3.54 -17.56 4.47
C LYS A 59 3.64 -16.64 3.25
N GLU A 60 4.83 -16.12 2.94
CA GLU A 60 5.09 -15.22 1.80
C GLU A 60 4.62 -15.79 0.45
N GLU A 61 4.78 -17.10 0.26
CA GLU A 61 4.41 -17.79 -0.99
C GLU A 61 3.04 -18.48 -0.91
N GLN A 62 2.35 -18.39 0.24
CA GLN A 62 1.04 -19.02 0.41
C GLN A 62 -0.06 -18.18 -0.22
N SER A 63 -0.97 -18.83 -0.94
CA SER A 63 -2.18 -18.18 -1.47
C SER A 63 -3.21 -17.99 -0.36
N LEU A 64 -3.02 -16.93 0.44
CA LEU A 64 -3.97 -16.51 1.47
C LEU A 64 -4.98 -15.49 0.90
N PRO A 65 -6.23 -15.50 1.38
CA PRO A 65 -7.22 -14.49 1.06
C PRO A 65 -6.74 -13.10 1.50
N TYR A 66 -7.07 -12.07 0.71
CA TYR A 66 -6.68 -10.69 1.02
C TYR A 66 -7.67 -10.04 1.98
N LEU A 67 -7.13 -9.36 3.00
CA LEU A 67 -7.88 -8.51 3.92
C LEU A 67 -7.43 -7.06 3.74
N LEU A 68 -8.27 -6.23 3.14
CA LEU A 68 -7.98 -4.80 2.98
C LEU A 68 -8.40 -4.06 4.25
N TYR A 69 -7.43 -3.41 4.89
CA TYR A 69 -7.67 -2.53 6.03
C TYR A 69 -7.53 -1.07 5.59
N LEU A 70 -8.65 -0.36 5.67
CA LEU A 70 -8.74 1.07 5.39
C LEU A 70 -8.76 1.79 6.73
N GLN A 71 -7.65 2.42 7.11
CA GLN A 71 -7.63 3.27 8.29
C GLN A 71 -8.53 4.48 8.02
N GLY A 72 -9.69 4.54 8.67
CA GLY A 72 -10.63 5.65 8.53
C GLY A 72 -10.25 6.87 9.38
N GLY A 73 -10.62 8.06 8.89
CA GLY A 73 -10.68 9.31 9.66
C GLY A 73 -9.78 10.44 9.11
N PRO A 74 -10.31 11.66 8.93
CA PRO A 74 -9.46 12.81 8.63
C PRO A 74 -8.60 13.18 9.85
N GLY A 75 -7.28 13.24 9.69
CA GLY A 75 -6.38 13.85 10.68
C GLY A 75 -5.56 12.91 11.57
N PHE A 76 -5.51 11.59 11.30
CA PHE A 76 -4.60 10.69 12.00
C PHE A 76 -3.56 10.11 11.03
N GLU A 77 -2.28 10.30 11.34
CA GLU A 77 -1.19 9.60 10.68
C GLU A 77 -1.43 8.09 10.82
N CYS A 78 -1.29 7.35 9.72
CA CYS A 78 -1.17 5.90 9.82
C CYS A 78 0.11 5.62 10.60
N LYS A 79 -0.02 5.27 11.89
CA LYS A 79 1.13 4.76 12.64
C LYS A 79 1.62 3.53 11.89
N ARG A 80 2.79 3.66 11.27
CA ARG A 80 3.47 2.53 10.63
C ARG A 80 3.51 1.41 11.67
N PRO A 81 2.89 0.25 11.41
CA PRO A 81 2.94 -0.84 12.36
C PRO A 81 4.40 -1.28 12.48
N THR A 82 5.03 -0.92 13.59
CA THR A 82 6.42 -1.31 13.92
C THR A 82 6.47 -2.67 14.61
N GLU A 83 5.32 -3.19 15.04
CA GLU A 83 5.18 -4.44 15.80
C GLU A 83 3.92 -5.20 15.34
N ALA A 84 3.96 -6.53 15.44
CA ALA A 84 2.85 -7.45 15.22
C ALA A 84 1.83 -7.39 16.38
N GLY A 85 1.41 -6.19 16.77
CA GLY A 85 0.52 -5.98 17.92
C GLY A 85 -0.96 -6.14 17.57
N GLY A 86 -1.72 -6.75 18.47
CA GLY A 86 -3.19 -6.76 18.43
C GLY A 86 -3.79 -7.70 17.38
N TRP A 87 -4.88 -7.26 16.75
CA TRP A 87 -5.65 -8.09 15.81
C TRP A 87 -4.90 -8.38 14.49
N ILE A 88 -3.89 -7.56 14.15
CA ILE A 88 -3.13 -7.69 12.90
C ILE A 88 -2.32 -8.99 12.88
N SER A 89 -1.66 -9.35 13.99
CA SER A 89 -0.89 -10.60 14.07
C SER A 89 -1.80 -11.81 13.84
N LYS A 90 -2.96 -11.84 14.51
CA LYS A 90 -3.93 -12.91 14.33
C LYS A 90 -4.52 -12.95 12.93
N ALA A 91 -4.81 -11.79 12.33
CA ALA A 91 -5.31 -11.72 10.96
C ALA A 91 -4.27 -12.23 9.94
N CYS A 92 -2.98 -11.92 10.14
CA CYS A 92 -1.88 -12.35 9.28
C CYS A 92 -1.63 -13.87 9.30
N GLU A 93 -2.20 -14.61 10.26
CA GLU A 93 -2.16 -16.07 10.27
C GLU A 93 -3.08 -16.68 9.20
N GLU A 94 -4.23 -16.07 8.93
CA GLU A 94 -5.27 -16.62 8.06
C GLU A 94 -5.46 -15.82 6.77
N TYR A 95 -5.06 -14.55 6.78
CA TYR A 95 -5.25 -13.59 5.71
C TYR A 95 -3.93 -12.90 5.40
N ARG A 96 -3.87 -12.38 4.18
CA ARG A 96 -2.85 -11.43 3.77
C ARG A 96 -3.40 -10.02 3.92
N VAL A 97 -2.86 -9.29 4.88
CA VAL A 97 -3.39 -7.98 5.25
C VAL A 97 -2.77 -6.91 4.36
N ILE A 98 -3.60 -6.10 3.71
CA ILE A 98 -3.18 -4.93 2.93
C ILE A 98 -3.58 -3.69 3.71
N LEU A 99 -2.61 -2.93 4.19
CA LEU A 99 -2.82 -1.61 4.79
C LEU A 99 -2.71 -0.56 3.70
N MET A 100 -3.78 0.18 3.42
CA MET A 100 -3.72 1.30 2.48
C MET A 100 -3.58 2.61 3.26
N ASP A 101 -2.50 3.36 3.01
CA ASP A 101 -2.24 4.62 3.71
C ASP A 101 -2.94 5.78 2.99
N GLN A 102 -4.00 6.31 3.60
CA GLN A 102 -4.72 7.47 3.06
C GLN A 102 -4.01 8.82 3.33
N ALA A 103 -2.97 8.88 4.19
CA ALA A 103 -2.27 10.13 4.49
C ALA A 103 -1.44 10.65 3.30
N CYS A 104 -0.93 9.76 2.43
CA CYS A 104 -0.32 10.16 1.16
C CYS A 104 -1.30 10.90 0.24
N CYS A 105 -2.60 10.55 0.28
CA CYS A 105 -3.60 11.31 -0.47
C CYS A 105 -3.77 12.73 0.08
N PHE A 106 -3.59 12.95 1.40
CA PHE A 106 -3.80 14.27 2.01
C PHE A 106 -2.67 15.26 1.72
N GLU A 107 -1.40 14.84 1.81
CA GLU A 107 -0.24 15.68 1.45
C GLU A 107 -0.33 16.13 -0.02
N VAL A 108 -0.73 15.20 -0.90
CA VAL A 108 -0.89 15.47 -2.34
C VAL A 108 -2.09 16.40 -2.59
N LEU A 109 -3.23 16.18 -1.93
CA LEU A 109 -4.40 17.05 -2.09
C LEU A 109 -4.14 18.47 -1.55
N LEU A 110 -3.42 18.62 -0.44
CA LEU A 110 -3.04 19.92 0.10
C LEU A 110 -2.07 20.67 -0.82
N ARG A 111 -1.11 19.96 -1.45
CA ARG A 111 -0.23 20.57 -2.47
C ARG A 111 -0.99 21.02 -3.71
N PHE A 112 -2.00 20.27 -4.16
CA PHE A 112 -2.83 20.67 -5.30
C PHE A 112 -3.77 21.84 -4.98
N LYS A 113 -4.27 21.94 -3.75
CA LYS A 113 -5.19 23.03 -3.35
C LYS A 113 -4.48 24.37 -3.10
N SER A 114 -3.15 24.37 -3.10
CA SER A 114 -2.29 25.54 -2.89
C SER A 114 -1.63 26.08 -4.17
N MET A 115 -1.93 25.51 -5.34
CA MET A 115 -1.63 26.08 -6.68
C MET A 115 -2.88 26.70 -7.27
#